data_AF-A0A1I3MZ76-F1
#
_entry.id   AF-A0A1I3MZ76-F1
#
_cell.length_a   1.000
_cell.length_b   1.000
_cell.length_c   1.000
_cell.angle_alpha   90.00
_cell.angle_beta   90.00
_cell.angle_gamma   90.00
#
_symmetry.space_group_name_H-M   'P 1'
#
loop_
_entity.id
_entity.type
_entity.pdbx_description
1 polymer ?
#
loop_
_entity_poly.entity_id
_entity_poly.type
_entity_poly.pdbx_seq_one_letter_code
_entity_poly.pdbx_strand_id
1 'polypeptide(L)'
;ALNINADVFHEWAMQDLLPELPSHAVVVMDNATFHKRQDTQEAIQNAGHTLEYLPAYSPDLNPIEHKWAQAKALRRQQNQTVEMLFKSYTF
;
A
#
# COMPACT_ATOMS: atom_id res chain seq x y z
N ALA A 1 10.94 7.40 13.24
CA ALA A 1 10.24 6.63 12.19
C ALA A 1 11.31 6.12 11.24
N LEU A 2 11.35 4.81 11.00
CA LEU A 2 12.16 4.26 9.92
C LEU A 2 11.45 4.63 8.61
N ASN A 3 12.15 5.24 7.67
CA ASN A 3 11.60 5.52 6.35
C ASN A 3 11.44 4.19 5.59
N ILE A 4 10.35 4.04 4.86
CA ILE A 4 10.18 2.93 3.92
C ILE A 4 11.16 3.14 2.76
N ASN A 5 11.87 2.07 2.39
CA ASN A 5 12.75 2.02 1.23
C ASN A 5 12.40 0.79 0.38
N ALA A 6 13.16 0.57 -0.70
CA ALA A 6 12.92 -0.52 -1.63
C ALA A 6 13.13 -1.93 -1.01
N ASP A 7 13.96 -2.06 0.02
CA ASP A 7 14.17 -3.34 0.72
C ASP A 7 13.00 -3.67 1.63
N VAL A 8 12.60 -2.72 2.48
CA VAL A 8 11.44 -2.89 3.37
C VAL A 8 10.16 -3.13 2.57
N PHE A 9 9.97 -2.41 1.46
CA PHE A 9 8.81 -2.61 0.59
C PHE A 9 8.83 -3.99 -0.08
N HIS A 10 9.99 -4.44 -0.56
CA HIS A 10 10.13 -5.76 -1.17
C HIS A 10 9.81 -6.87 -0.16
N GLU A 11 10.40 -6.83 1.03
CA GLU A 11 10.15 -7.83 2.08
C GLU A 11 8.66 -7.91 2.44
N TRP A 12 8.02 -6.76 2.67
CA TRP A 12 6.58 -6.68 2.93
C TRP A 12 5.75 -7.23 1.76
N ALA A 13 6.10 -6.90 0.52
CA ALA A 13 5.40 -7.40 -0.65
C ALA A 13 5.43 -8.94 -0.69
N MET A 14 6.59 -9.54 -0.43
CA MET A 14 6.76 -10.99 -0.44
C MET A 14 6.09 -11.70 0.74
N GLN A 15 6.20 -11.13 1.94
CA GLN A 15 5.80 -11.80 3.19
C GLN A 15 4.34 -11.56 3.56
N ASP A 16 3.80 -10.39 3.25
CA ASP A 16 2.47 -9.96 3.70
C ASP A 16 1.51 -9.74 2.53
N LEU A 17 1.93 -9.07 1.46
CA LEU A 17 1.01 -8.75 0.36
C LEU A 17 0.66 -9.98 -0.48
N LEU A 18 1.67 -10.63 -1.08
CA LEU A 18 1.44 -11.73 -2.03
C LEU A 18 0.60 -12.89 -1.45
N PRO A 19 0.81 -13.34 -0.20
CA PRO A 19 0.01 -14.43 0.37
C PRO A 19 -1.48 -14.10 0.53
N GLU A 20 -1.82 -12.82 0.67
CA GLU A 20 -3.18 -12.34 0.93
C GLU A 20 -3.93 -11.95 -0.36
N LEU A 21 -3.25 -11.88 -1.51
CA LEU A 21 -3.89 -11.49 -2.76
C LEU A 21 -4.82 -12.59 -3.30
N PRO A 22 -6.01 -12.22 -3.81
CA PRO A 22 -6.82 -13.17 -4.55
C PRO A 22 -6.12 -13.58 -5.85
N SER A 23 -6.44 -14.79 -6.34
CA SER A 23 -5.92 -15.30 -7.60
C SER A 23 -6.12 -14.28 -8.74
N HIS A 24 -5.06 -14.04 -9.52
CA HIS A 24 -5.06 -13.12 -10.67
C HIS A 24 -5.44 -11.66 -10.34
N ALA A 25 -5.15 -11.20 -9.12
CA ALA A 25 -5.31 -9.79 -8.75
C ALA A 25 -4.55 -8.81 -9.67
N VAL A 26 -5.06 -7.58 -9.77
CA VAL A 26 -4.34 -6.43 -10.31
C VAL A 26 -3.84 -5.58 -9.15
N VAL A 27 -2.53 -5.44 -9.02
CA VAL A 27 -1.87 -4.58 -8.04
C VAL A 27 -1.61 -3.23 -8.69
N VAL A 28 -2.24 -2.19 -8.16
CA VAL A 28 -2.10 -0.81 -8.65
C VAL A 28 -1.23 -0.01 -7.67
N MET A 29 -0.13 0.55 -8.16
CA MET A 29 0.82 1.32 -7.35
C MET A 29 0.96 2.77 -7.85
N ASP A 30 1.31 3.69 -6.95
CA ASP A 30 1.76 5.02 -7.36
C ASP A 30 3.20 4.98 -7.91
N ASN A 31 3.73 6.15 -8.28
CA ASN A 31 5.06 6.26 -8.89
C ASN A 31 6.23 6.41 -7.90
N ALA A 32 6.06 6.08 -6.61
CA ALA A 32 7.16 6.13 -5.65
C ALA A 32 8.36 5.30 -6.15
N THR A 33 9.58 5.84 -5.97
CA THR A 33 10.79 5.23 -6.56
C THR A 33 11.03 3.81 -6.04
N PHE A 34 10.69 3.53 -4.78
CA PHE A 34 10.84 2.21 -4.17
C PHE A 34 9.83 1.16 -4.68
N HIS A 35 8.74 1.57 -5.34
CA HIS A 35 7.83 0.64 -6.04
C HIS A 35 8.43 0.10 -7.34
N LYS A 36 9.49 0.75 -7.87
CA LYS A 36 10.07 0.44 -9.18
C LYS A 36 11.22 -0.56 -9.13
N ARG A 37 11.42 -1.21 -7.98
CA ARG A 37 12.42 -2.27 -7.81
C ARG A 37 12.02 -3.48 -8.66
N GLN A 38 12.93 -3.94 -9.52
CA GLN A 38 12.62 -4.92 -10.57
C GLN A 38 12.20 -6.29 -10.01
N ASP A 39 12.91 -6.81 -9.03
CA ASP A 39 12.61 -8.11 -8.41
C ASP A 39 11.23 -8.14 -7.69
N THR A 40 10.77 -7.02 -7.14
CA THR A 40 9.39 -6.90 -6.61
C THR A 40 8.36 -7.02 -7.73
N GLN A 41 8.59 -6.37 -8.87
CA GLN A 41 7.68 -6.45 -10.02
C GLN A 41 7.62 -7.87 -10.59
N GLU A 42 8.78 -8.49 -10.75
CA GLU A 42 8.90 -9.87 -11.22
C GLU A 42 8.22 -10.84 -10.26
N ALA A 43 8.37 -10.66 -8.94
CA ALA A 43 7.70 -11.51 -7.96
C ALA A 43 6.17 -11.44 -8.06
N ILE A 44 5.61 -10.23 -8.19
CA ILE A 44 4.16 -10.03 -8.36
C ILE A 44 3.67 -10.71 -9.65
N GLN A 45 4.39 -10.54 -10.75
CA GLN A 45 4.02 -11.14 -12.04
C GLN A 45 4.17 -12.67 -12.03
N ASN A 46 5.24 -13.20 -11.45
CA ASN A 46 5.49 -14.64 -11.34
C ASN A 46 4.48 -15.33 -10.41
N ALA A 47 3.91 -14.62 -9.44
CA ALA A 47 2.79 -15.08 -8.63
C ALA A 47 1.45 -15.11 -9.40
N GLY A 48 1.44 -14.67 -10.67
CA GLY A 48 0.27 -14.71 -11.55
C GLY A 48 -0.62 -13.47 -11.46
N HIS A 49 -0.11 -12.37 -10.89
CA HIS A 49 -0.81 -11.09 -10.76
C HIS A 49 -0.39 -10.09 -11.85
N THR A 50 -1.25 -9.12 -12.11
CA THR A 50 -0.93 -7.99 -12.99
C THR A 50 -0.46 -6.81 -12.16
N LEU A 51 0.52 -6.07 -12.68
CA LEU A 51 1.03 -4.86 -12.05
C LEU A 51 0.74 -3.65 -12.91
N GLU A 52 0.08 -2.65 -12.34
CA GLU A 52 -0.27 -1.40 -12.99
C GLU A 52 0.21 -0.19 -12.18
N TYR A 53 0.47 0.92 -12.87
CA TYR A 53 0.86 2.18 -12.24
C TYR A 53 -0.14 3.27 -12.52
N LEU A 54 -0.46 4.07 -11.51
CA LEU A 54 -1.24 5.28 -11.69
C LEU A 54 -0.48 6.29 -12.57
N PRO A 55 -1.18 7.15 -13.34
CA PRO A 55 -0.54 8.27 -14.00
C PRO A 55 0.14 9.20 -12.98
N ALA A 56 1.20 9.88 -13.41
CA ALA A 56 1.94 10.78 -12.54
C ALA A 56 1.02 11.89 -11.98
N TYR A 57 1.20 12.21 -10.70
CA TYR A 57 0.44 13.25 -10.00
C TYR A 57 -1.09 13.09 -10.05
N SER A 58 -1.59 11.86 -10.10
CA SER A 58 -3.03 11.55 -10.11
C SER A 58 -3.52 10.90 -8.79
N PRO A 59 -3.41 11.58 -7.65
CA PRO A 59 -3.85 11.04 -6.35
C PRO A 59 -5.37 10.86 -6.29
N ASP A 60 -6.13 11.59 -7.11
CA ASP A 60 -7.57 11.46 -7.28
C ASP A 60 -7.99 10.09 -7.83
N LEU A 61 -7.09 9.42 -8.55
CA LEU A 61 -7.28 8.06 -9.04
C LEU A 61 -6.88 6.98 -8.03
N ASN A 62 -6.43 7.35 -6.82
CA ASN A 62 -6.04 6.41 -5.77
C ASN A 62 -7.10 6.36 -4.64
N PRO A 63 -8.00 5.37 -4.62
CA PRO A 63 -9.09 5.32 -3.64
C PRO A 63 -8.62 5.26 -2.18
N ILE A 64 -7.38 4.81 -1.92
CA ILE A 64 -6.83 4.76 -0.55
C ILE A 64 -6.67 6.17 0.05
N GLU A 65 -6.54 7.21 -0.77
CA GLU A 65 -6.43 8.60 -0.29
C GLU A 65 -7.68 9.03 0.48
N HIS A 66 -8.87 8.60 0.04
CA HIS A 66 -10.11 8.85 0.77
C HIS A 66 -10.14 8.12 2.11
N LYS A 67 -9.64 6.89 2.17
CA LYS A 67 -9.53 6.12 3.42
C LYS A 67 -8.54 6.80 4.38
N TRP A 68 -7.41 7.30 3.87
CA TRP A 68 -6.47 8.07 4.68
C TRP A 68 -7.05 9.39 5.18
N ALA A 69 -7.83 10.10 4.37
CA ALA A 69 -8.52 11.32 4.80
C ALA A 69 -9.49 11.03 5.96
N GLN A 70 -10.27 9.94 5.87
CA GLN A 70 -11.18 9.49 6.94
C GLN A 70 -10.41 9.15 8.23
N ALA A 71 -9.37 8.32 8.13
CA ALA A 71 -8.54 7.92 9.27
C ALA A 71 -7.91 9.14 9.97
N LYS A 72 -7.38 10.11 9.20
CA LYS A 72 -6.82 11.36 9.72
C LYS A 72 -7.88 12.23 10.42
N ALA A 73 -9.09 12.30 9.87
CA ALA A 73 -10.19 13.07 10.48
C ALA A 73 -10.61 12.47 11.83
N LEU A 74 -10.79 11.15 11.88
CA LEU A 74 -11.14 10.43 13.11
C LEU A 74 -10.09 10.62 14.20
N ARG A 75 -8.81 10.49 13.84
CA ARG A 75 -7.70 10.72 14.77
C ARG A 75 -7.75 12.13 15.38
N ARG A 76 -8.05 13.15 14.57
CA ARG A 76 -8.18 14.55 15.04
C ARG A 76 -9.38 14.74 15.96
N GLN A 77 -10.51 14.12 15.65
CA GLN A 77 -11.73 14.22 16.44
C GLN A 77 -11.59 13.54 17.81
N GLN A 78 -10.92 12.39 17.86
CA GLN A 78 -10.82 11.57 19.07
C GLN A 78 -9.53 11.78 19.87
N ASN A 79 -8.60 12.60 19.34
CA ASN A 79 -7.29 12.89 19.92
C ASN A 79 -6.48 11.62 20.27
N GLN A 80 -6.54 10.60 19.40
CA GLN A 80 -5.95 9.27 19.63
C GLN A 80 -4.53 9.13 19.05
N THR A 81 -3.79 8.15 19.57
CA THR A 81 -2.51 7.72 18.97
C THR A 81 -2.75 6.92 17.69
N VAL A 82 -1.69 6.74 16.88
CA VAL A 82 -1.78 5.93 15.67
C VAL A 82 -2.10 4.48 16.01
N GLU A 83 -1.52 3.92 17.08
CA GLU A 83 -1.82 2.54 17.51
C GLU A 83 -3.29 2.38 17.91
N MET A 84 -3.86 3.35 18.62
CA MET A 84 -5.28 3.27 19.03
C MET A 84 -6.23 3.40 17.84
N LEU A 85 -5.85 4.16 16.81
CA LEU A 85 -6.62 4.29 15.58
C LEU A 85 -6.77 2.93 14.88
N PHE A 86 -5.67 2.17 14.74
CA PHE A 86 -5.68 0.86 14.06
C PHE A 86 -6.19 -0.29 14.94
N LYS A 87 -6.23 -0.14 16.27
CA LYS A 87 -6.88 -1.13 17.16
C LYS A 87 -8.39 -0.99 17.21
N SER A 88 -8.91 0.23 17.10
CA SER A 88 -10.34 0.52 17.20
C SER A 88 -11.07 0.37 15.86
N TYR A 89 -10.34 0.48 14.74
CA TYR A 89 -10.85 0.19 13.40
C TYR A 89 -10.50 -1.23 12.99
N THR A 90 -11.50 -2.10 12.99
CA THR A 90 -11.43 -3.39 12.30
C THR A 90 -11.69 -3.13 10.81
N PHE A 91 -10.72 -3.45 9.95
CA PHE A 91 -10.92 -3.56 8.51
C PHE A 91 -11.44 -4.96 8.16
#